data_AF-A0A2A6CNJ2-F1
#
_entry.id   AF-A0A2A6CNJ2-F1
#
_cell.length_a   1.000
_cell.length_b   1.000
_cell.length_c   1.000
_cell.angle_alpha   90.00
_cell.angle_beta   90.00
_cell.angle_gamma   90.00
#
_symmetry.space_group_name_H-M   'P 1'
#
loop_
_entity.id
_entity.type
_entity.pdbx_description
1 polymer ?
#
loop_
_entity_poly.entity_id
_entity_poly.type
_entity_poly.pdbx_seq_one_letter_code
_entity_poly.pdbx_strand_id
1 'polypeptide(L)'
;MAKVLLNWKINRFLQAQEAAATVPSHIRGLLEQPGIHTSNRVFVLEKIAGLIEAGAEKMSIVSSVNHPIAARLYSGELKISPLADAPISTRPNILLFSDSTANEAIAMLNEPNCWRAISLRIGFLNGDLGKLPEFLTAFDIVIADEQGLNLSMRMIEEIVATKTRGTSGEKAIEK
;
A
#
# COMPACT_ATOMS: atom_id res chain seq x y z
N MET A 1 30.89 15.20 6.16
CA MET A 1 29.90 14.19 5.72
C MET A 1 28.52 14.35 6.35
N ALA A 2 28.38 14.66 7.65
CA ALA A 2 27.07 14.81 8.31
C ALA A 2 26.10 15.83 7.65
N LYS A 3 26.62 16.96 7.16
CA LYS A 3 25.80 18.00 6.49
C LYS A 3 25.21 17.55 5.15
N VAL A 4 25.93 16.70 4.41
CA VAL A 4 25.45 16.12 3.13
C VAL A 4 24.34 15.09 3.41
N LEU A 5 24.52 14.25 4.43
CA LEU A 5 23.51 13.29 4.86
C LEU A 5 22.24 13.99 5.39
N LEU A 6 22.38 15.09 6.12
CA LEU A 6 21.26 15.87 6.62
C LEU A 6 20.48 16.51 5.46
N ASN A 7 21.16 17.18 4.52
CA ASN A 7 20.53 17.77 3.34
C ASN A 7 19.83 16.71 2.48
N TRP A 8 20.43 15.54 2.31
CA TRP A 8 19.80 14.43 1.60
C TRP A 8 18.52 13.94 2.28
N LYS A 9 18.55 13.75 3.62
CA LYS A 9 17.35 13.36 4.39
C LYS A 9 16.23 14.40 4.29
N ILE A 10 16.58 15.69 4.35
CA ILE A 10 15.61 16.79 4.22
C ILE A 10 14.96 16.77 2.84
N ASN A 11 15.76 16.69 1.77
CA ASN A 11 15.23 16.64 0.41
C ASN A 11 14.33 15.41 0.18
N ARG A 12 14.72 14.24 0.70
CA ARG A 12 13.91 13.02 0.62
C ARG A 12 12.56 13.17 1.32
N PHE A 13 12.55 13.83 2.47
CA PHE A 13 11.33 14.09 3.23
C PHE A 13 10.42 15.10 2.55
N LEU A 14 10.97 16.15 1.93
CA LEU A 14 10.20 17.13 1.16
C LEU A 14 9.53 16.46 -0.05
N GLN A 15 10.26 15.64 -0.80
CA GLN A 15 9.70 14.86 -1.91
C GLN A 15 8.57 13.93 -1.43
N ALA A 16 8.75 13.27 -0.28
CA ALA A 16 7.72 12.41 0.29
C ALA A 16 6.46 13.22 0.68
N GLN A 17 6.61 14.45 1.18
CA GLN A 17 5.48 15.32 1.49
C GLN A 17 4.73 15.78 0.24
N GLU A 18 5.45 16.14 -0.82
CA GLU A 18 4.84 16.53 -2.10
C GLU A 18 4.04 15.37 -2.70
N ALA A 19 4.61 14.17 -2.72
CA ALA A 19 3.89 12.97 -3.15
C ALA A 19 2.70 12.65 -2.23
N ALA A 20 2.86 12.77 -0.92
CA ALA A 20 1.77 12.54 0.03
C ALA A 20 0.59 13.50 -0.17
N ALA A 21 0.84 14.72 -0.67
CA ALA A 21 -0.20 15.71 -0.94
C ALA A 21 -1.10 15.33 -2.12
N THR A 22 -0.63 14.48 -3.05
CA THR A 22 -1.42 14.02 -4.21
C THR A 22 -2.43 12.94 -3.85
N VAL A 23 -2.30 12.32 -2.67
CA VAL A 23 -3.25 11.30 -2.18
C VAL A 23 -4.63 11.94 -1.96
N PRO A 24 -5.72 11.33 -2.47
CA PRO A 24 -7.07 11.81 -2.24
C PRO A 24 -7.39 12.01 -0.76
N SER A 25 -8.14 13.07 -0.44
CA SER A 25 -8.48 13.46 0.93
C SER A 25 -9.24 12.37 1.68
N HIS A 26 -10.06 11.58 0.98
CA HIS A 26 -10.81 10.49 1.60
C HIS A 26 -9.88 9.35 2.09
N ILE A 27 -8.83 8.98 1.34
CA ILE A 27 -7.83 8.01 1.79
C ILE A 27 -7.02 8.57 2.96
N ARG A 28 -6.64 9.86 2.89
CA ARG A 28 -5.95 10.53 3.99
C ARG A 28 -6.77 10.54 5.28
N GLY A 29 -8.08 10.75 5.19
CA GLY A 29 -9.01 10.71 6.32
C GLY A 29 -9.21 9.30 6.88
N LEU A 30 -9.16 8.26 6.06
CA LEU A 30 -9.21 6.87 6.55
C LEU A 30 -8.01 6.54 7.43
N LEU A 31 -6.80 6.99 7.07
CA LEU A 31 -5.60 6.80 7.90
C LEU A 31 -5.64 7.52 9.26
N GLU A 32 -6.61 8.42 9.47
CA GLU A 32 -6.84 9.09 10.76
C GLU A 32 -7.90 8.39 11.62
N GLN A 33 -8.54 7.34 11.09
CA GLN A 33 -9.57 6.63 11.83
C GLN A 33 -8.98 5.86 13.03
N PRO A 34 -9.75 5.76 14.12
CA PRO A 34 -9.42 4.86 15.22
C PRO A 34 -9.17 3.44 14.71
N GLY A 35 -8.16 2.78 15.27
CA GLY A 35 -7.80 1.41 14.87
C GLY A 35 -6.94 1.31 13.61
N ILE A 36 -6.61 2.42 12.95
CA ILE A 36 -5.58 2.45 11.89
C ILE A 36 -4.32 3.10 12.44
N HIS A 37 -3.22 2.36 12.37
CA HIS A 37 -1.92 2.81 12.84
C HIS A 37 -0.91 2.77 11.69
N THR A 38 -0.06 3.78 11.58
CA THR A 38 0.96 3.86 10.53
C THR A 38 2.34 4.00 11.16
N SER A 39 3.35 3.29 10.63
CA SER A 39 4.73 3.39 11.14
C SER A 39 5.34 4.77 10.86
N ASN A 40 5.18 5.28 9.64
CA ASN A 40 5.50 6.66 9.28
C ASN A 40 4.52 7.21 8.25
N ARG A 41 3.64 8.10 8.70
CA ARG A 41 2.52 8.60 7.90
C ARG A 41 2.93 9.23 6.57
N VAL A 42 4.01 10.02 6.54
CA VAL A 42 4.44 10.72 5.31
C VAL A 42 4.93 9.73 4.26
N PHE A 43 5.77 8.76 4.66
CA PHE A 43 6.27 7.74 3.73
C PHE A 43 5.19 6.72 3.34
N VAL A 44 4.23 6.43 4.22
CA VAL A 44 3.05 5.63 3.88
C VAL A 44 2.24 6.32 2.79
N LEU A 45 1.94 7.61 2.95
CA LEU A 45 1.19 8.38 1.96
C LEU A 45 1.94 8.50 0.63
N GLU A 46 3.26 8.67 0.66
CA GLU A 46 4.08 8.61 -0.55
C GLU A 46 3.97 7.26 -1.26
N LYS A 47 4.04 6.14 -0.53
CA LYS A 47 3.86 4.80 -1.11
C LYS A 47 2.47 4.65 -1.73
N ILE A 48 1.43 5.14 -1.06
CA ILE A 48 0.06 5.13 -1.57
C ILE A 48 -0.03 5.96 -2.86
N ALA A 49 0.53 7.18 -2.88
CA ALA A 49 0.56 8.04 -4.06
C ALA A 49 1.22 7.33 -5.25
N GLY A 50 2.38 6.73 -5.03
CA GLY A 50 3.09 6.02 -6.09
C GLY A 50 2.38 4.73 -6.54
N LEU A 51 1.62 4.05 -5.67
CA LEU A 51 0.75 2.93 -6.09
C LEU A 51 -0.42 3.40 -6.95
N ILE A 52 -1.06 4.51 -6.58
CA ILE A 52 -2.14 5.13 -7.35
C ILE A 52 -1.63 5.57 -8.72
N GLU A 53 -0.48 6.24 -8.78
CA GLU A 53 0.17 6.69 -10.02
C GLU A 53 0.59 5.51 -10.91
N ALA A 54 1.12 4.44 -10.31
CA ALA A 54 1.58 3.29 -11.07
C ALA A 54 0.45 2.47 -11.70
N GLY A 55 -0.77 2.56 -11.15
CA GLY A 55 -1.94 1.85 -11.66
C GLY A 55 -1.95 0.35 -11.34
N ALA A 56 -3.13 -0.26 -11.50
CA ALA A 56 -3.36 -1.66 -11.18
C ALA A 56 -2.55 -2.64 -12.06
N GLU A 57 -2.14 -2.23 -13.26
CA GLU A 57 -1.40 -3.06 -14.21
C GLU A 57 0.06 -3.31 -13.80
N LYS A 58 0.65 -2.42 -13.00
CA LYS A 58 2.02 -2.55 -12.46
C LYS A 58 2.04 -3.04 -11.01
N MET A 59 0.88 -3.37 -10.46
CA MET A 59 0.71 -3.80 -9.07
C MET A 59 0.45 -5.31 -8.97
N SER A 60 1.10 -5.94 -8.00
CA SER A 60 0.79 -7.28 -7.49
C SER A 60 0.20 -7.17 -6.10
N ILE A 61 -0.88 -7.92 -5.85
CA ILE A 61 -1.45 -8.04 -4.51
C ILE A 61 -1.04 -9.40 -3.97
N VAL A 62 -0.37 -9.41 -2.82
CA VAL A 62 0.00 -10.63 -2.11
C VAL A 62 -0.81 -10.67 -0.83
N SER A 63 -1.45 -11.80 -0.57
CA SER A 63 -2.19 -11.99 0.67
C SER A 63 -1.94 -13.36 1.25
N SER A 64 -1.63 -13.35 2.53
CA SER A 64 -1.49 -14.55 3.35
C SER A 64 -2.28 -14.33 4.64
N VAL A 65 -3.51 -13.86 4.49
CA VAL A 65 -4.36 -13.54 5.64
C VAL A 65 -5.29 -14.72 5.90
N ASN A 66 -5.14 -15.38 7.05
CA ASN A 66 -6.08 -16.38 7.56
C ASN A 66 -7.04 -15.71 8.56
N HIS A 67 -7.48 -14.49 8.25
CA HIS A 67 -8.28 -13.66 9.14
C HIS A 67 -9.72 -13.52 8.62
N PRO A 68 -10.75 -13.67 9.47
CA PRO A 68 -12.16 -13.53 9.08
C PRO A 68 -12.50 -12.15 8.47
N ILE A 69 -11.78 -11.12 8.93
CA ILE A 69 -11.82 -9.73 8.44
C ILE A 69 -11.39 -9.67 6.95
N ALA A 70 -10.30 -10.34 6.57
CA ALA A 70 -9.85 -10.36 5.18
C ALA A 70 -10.66 -11.31 4.29
N ALA A 71 -11.27 -12.36 4.85
CA ALA A 71 -12.17 -13.24 4.08
C ALA A 71 -13.31 -12.46 3.39
N ARG A 72 -13.74 -11.33 3.97
CA ARG A 72 -14.73 -10.43 3.37
C ARG A 72 -14.22 -9.69 2.14
N LEU A 73 -12.93 -9.31 2.12
CA LEU A 73 -12.28 -8.65 0.97
C LEU A 73 -12.22 -9.55 -0.27
N TYR A 74 -12.21 -10.88 -0.07
CA TYR A 74 -12.14 -11.88 -1.15
C TYR A 74 -13.50 -12.43 -1.61
N SER A 75 -14.61 -12.04 -0.97
CA SER A 75 -15.94 -12.58 -1.29
C SER A 75 -16.67 -11.88 -2.44
N GLY A 76 -16.18 -10.71 -2.89
CA GLY A 76 -16.77 -9.97 -4.01
C GLY A 76 -15.83 -9.96 -5.22
N GLU A 77 -16.23 -10.64 -6.30
CA GLU A 77 -15.86 -10.58 -7.75
C GLU A 77 -14.50 -10.04 -8.26
N LEU A 78 -13.54 -9.70 -7.41
CA LEU A 78 -12.16 -9.49 -7.79
C LEU A 78 -11.54 -10.89 -7.87
N LYS A 79 -11.47 -11.43 -9.10
CA LYS A 79 -10.54 -12.52 -9.41
C LYS A 79 -9.10 -12.01 -9.21
N ILE A 80 -8.69 -11.91 -7.95
CA ILE A 80 -7.29 -11.77 -7.56
C ILE A 80 -6.75 -13.19 -7.65
N SER A 81 -5.98 -13.48 -8.69
CA SER A 81 -5.44 -14.82 -8.89
C SER A 81 -4.74 -15.27 -7.62
N PRO A 82 -5.18 -16.38 -6.98
CA PRO A 82 -4.43 -16.97 -5.90
C PRO A 82 -3.06 -17.35 -6.47
N LEU A 83 -2.02 -17.10 -5.68
CA LEU A 83 -0.63 -17.32 -6.04
C LEU A 83 -0.39 -18.83 -6.28
N ALA A 84 -0.72 -19.30 -7.48
CA ALA A 84 -0.32 -20.58 -8.01
C ALA A 84 0.61 -20.30 -9.20
N ASP A 85 1.90 -20.51 -8.96
CA ASP A 85 2.95 -20.77 -9.95
C ASP A 85 3.46 -19.63 -10.85
N ALA A 86 3.03 -18.39 -10.70
CA ALA A 86 3.70 -17.26 -11.35
C ALA A 86 4.81 -16.69 -10.44
N PRO A 87 6.08 -16.61 -10.89
CA PRO A 87 7.12 -15.95 -10.11
C PRO A 87 6.69 -14.50 -9.87
N ILE A 88 6.99 -13.96 -8.69
CA ILE A 88 6.70 -12.59 -8.20
C ILE A 88 7.31 -11.47 -9.11
N SER A 89 7.76 -11.79 -10.33
CA SER A 89 8.89 -11.20 -11.01
C SER A 89 8.58 -10.35 -12.26
N THR A 90 7.36 -9.84 -12.47
CA THR A 90 7.12 -8.89 -13.59
C THR A 90 6.50 -7.56 -13.20
N ARG A 91 5.89 -7.47 -12.02
CA ARG A 91 5.26 -6.24 -11.53
C ARG A 91 6.08 -5.68 -10.37
N PRO A 92 6.65 -4.47 -10.51
CA PRO A 92 7.58 -3.93 -9.52
C PRO A 92 6.89 -3.47 -8.24
N ASN A 93 5.57 -3.24 -8.25
CA ASN A 93 4.86 -2.67 -7.11
C ASN A 93 4.02 -3.74 -6.41
N ILE A 94 4.10 -3.79 -5.09
CA ILE A 94 3.51 -4.85 -4.28
C ILE A 94 2.67 -4.27 -3.15
N LEU A 95 1.43 -4.74 -3.05
CA LEU A 95 0.55 -4.53 -1.92
C LEU A 95 0.44 -5.83 -1.13
N LEU A 96 1.01 -5.88 0.07
CA LEU A 96 0.99 -7.05 0.94
C LEU A 96 -0.09 -6.91 2.02
N PHE A 97 -0.87 -7.96 2.19
CA PHE A 97 -1.80 -8.15 3.29
C PHE A 97 -1.39 -9.36 4.13
N SER A 98 -1.17 -9.19 5.43
CA SER A 98 -0.83 -10.27 6.36
C SER A 98 -1.40 -10.00 7.75
N ASP A 99 -1.73 -11.04 8.49
CA ASP A 99 -2.09 -10.99 9.93
C ASP A 99 -0.95 -11.47 10.84
N SER A 100 0.16 -11.90 10.25
CA SER A 100 1.33 -12.42 10.95
C SER A 100 2.61 -11.66 10.56
N THR A 101 3.44 -11.36 11.55
CA THR A 101 4.78 -10.77 11.43
C THR A 101 5.82 -11.82 10.98
N ALA A 102 5.55 -13.12 11.16
CA ALA A 102 6.46 -14.22 10.81
C ALA A 102 6.37 -14.66 9.33
N ASN A 103 5.69 -13.88 8.49
CA ASN A 103 5.40 -14.26 7.11
C ASN A 103 6.65 -14.14 6.22
N GLU A 104 7.02 -15.22 5.54
CA GLU A 104 8.13 -15.28 4.59
C GLU A 104 8.01 -14.20 3.50
N ALA A 105 6.78 -13.82 3.10
CA ALA A 105 6.55 -12.73 2.16
C ALA A 105 7.06 -11.37 2.67
N ILE A 106 7.03 -11.12 3.99
CA ILE A 106 7.60 -9.91 4.59
C ILE A 106 9.13 -9.94 4.50
N ALA A 107 9.74 -11.11 4.75
CA ALA A 107 11.18 -11.29 4.63
C ALA A 107 11.66 -11.10 3.17
N MET A 108 10.90 -11.61 2.20
CA MET A 108 11.19 -11.42 0.77
C MET A 108 11.01 -9.97 0.30
N LEU A 109 10.10 -9.21 0.92
CA LEU A 109 9.86 -7.79 0.59
C LEU A 109 10.87 -6.82 1.21
N ASN A 110 11.66 -7.27 2.18
CA ASN A 110 12.77 -6.47 2.70
C ASN A 110 13.92 -6.34 1.69
N GLU A 111 13.87 -7.05 0.56
CA GLU A 111 14.85 -6.97 -0.53
C GLU A 111 14.37 -6.30 -1.83
N PRO A 112 14.14 -4.97 -1.89
CA PRO A 112 14.18 -4.26 -3.15
C PRO A 112 15.45 -3.41 -3.19
N ASN A 113 16.54 -4.00 -3.67
CA ASN A 113 17.76 -3.27 -4.06
C ASN A 113 17.55 -2.34 -5.28
N CYS A 114 16.33 -2.24 -5.81
CA CYS A 114 15.98 -1.34 -6.89
C CYS A 114 14.98 -0.29 -6.40
N TRP A 115 15.40 0.99 -6.39
CA TRP A 115 14.63 2.17 -5.97
C TRP A 115 13.32 2.44 -6.75
N ARG A 116 12.88 1.50 -7.61
CA ARG A 116 11.68 1.61 -8.46
C ARG A 116 10.50 0.76 -7.99
N ALA A 117 10.72 -0.17 -7.06
CA ALA A 117 9.66 -1.05 -6.56
C ALA A 117 8.98 -0.42 -5.34
N ILE A 118 7.68 -0.16 -5.42
CA ILE A 118 6.89 0.35 -4.30
C ILE A 118 6.26 -0.83 -3.57
N SER A 119 6.68 -1.08 -2.33
CA SER A 119 6.08 -2.08 -1.46
C SER A 119 5.30 -1.42 -0.33
N LEU A 120 3.98 -1.64 -0.28
CA LEU A 120 3.13 -1.24 0.85
C LEU A 120 2.66 -2.48 1.60
N ARG A 121 2.92 -2.51 2.91
CA ARG A 121 2.61 -3.65 3.78
C ARG A 121 1.51 -3.26 4.76
N ILE A 122 0.40 -3.99 4.71
CA ILE A 122 -0.77 -3.80 5.56
C ILE A 122 -0.92 -5.03 6.46
N GLY A 123 -0.78 -4.80 7.76
CA GLY A 123 -0.93 -5.78 8.83
C GLY A 123 -2.35 -5.75 9.41
N PHE A 124 -2.95 -6.91 9.66
CA PHE A 124 -4.20 -7.03 10.41
C PHE A 124 -3.88 -7.53 11.83
N LEU A 125 -4.20 -6.71 12.83
CA LEU A 125 -3.99 -7.03 14.24
C LEU A 125 -5.33 -7.43 14.87
N ASN A 126 -5.39 -8.64 15.41
CA ASN A 126 -6.62 -9.21 15.99
C ASN A 126 -6.86 -8.70 17.44
N GLY A 127 -7.05 -7.39 17.61
CA GLY A 127 -7.42 -6.76 18.89
C GLY A 127 -6.36 -6.75 20.00
N ASP A 128 -5.26 -7.49 19.86
CA ASP A 128 -4.15 -7.53 20.82
C ASP A 128 -3.21 -6.33 20.63
N LEU A 129 -3.63 -5.15 21.12
CA LEU A 129 -2.87 -3.91 21.04
C LEU A 129 -1.48 -3.99 21.70
N GLY A 130 -1.23 -4.99 22.56
CA GLY A 130 0.09 -5.23 23.13
C GLY A 130 1.15 -5.57 22.06
N LYS A 131 0.73 -6.13 20.93
CA LYS A 131 1.60 -6.46 19.78
C LYS A 131 1.70 -5.35 18.73
N LEU A 132 0.98 -4.24 18.91
CA LEU A 132 1.03 -3.12 17.97
C LEU A 132 2.46 -2.62 17.69
N PRO A 133 3.35 -2.46 18.69
CA PRO A 133 4.73 -2.04 18.42
C PRO A 133 5.49 -3.03 17.53
N GLU A 134 5.31 -4.34 17.75
CA GLU A 134 5.92 -5.39 16.93
C GLU A 134 5.41 -5.29 15.48
N PHE A 135 4.09 -5.16 15.30
CA PHE A 135 3.48 -5.02 13.98
C PHE A 135 3.96 -3.76 13.25
N LEU A 136 4.12 -2.63 13.94
CA LEU A 136 4.62 -1.40 13.32
C LEU A 136 6.10 -1.48 12.90
N THR A 137 6.87 -2.46 13.38
CA THR A 137 8.22 -2.73 12.84
C THR A 137 8.19 -3.49 11.51
N ALA A 138 7.20 -4.36 11.32
CA ALA A 138 7.07 -5.22 10.14
C ALA A 138 6.19 -4.60 9.04
N PHE A 139 5.19 -3.79 9.42
CA PHE A 139 4.17 -3.25 8.53
C PHE A 139 4.23 -1.72 8.40
N ASP A 140 3.78 -1.23 7.25
CA ASP A 140 3.66 0.21 7.00
C ASP A 140 2.35 0.75 7.60
N ILE A 141 1.28 -0.05 7.49
CA ILE A 141 -0.06 0.21 8.04
C ILE A 141 -0.48 -1.01 8.87
N VAL A 142 -1.07 -0.78 10.04
CA VAL A 142 -1.65 -1.82 10.90
C VAL A 142 -3.11 -1.47 11.15
N ILE A 143 -4.01 -2.39 10.81
CA ILE A 143 -5.45 -2.30 11.03
C ILE A 143 -5.77 -3.17 12.25
N ALA A 144 -6.15 -2.55 13.35
CA ALA A 144 -6.47 -3.21 14.63
C ALA A 144 -7.97 -3.42 14.85
N ASP A 145 -8.82 -2.89 13.98
CA ASP A 145 -10.28 -2.96 14.09
C ASP A 145 -10.94 -3.13 12.70
N GLU A 146 -12.15 -3.66 12.68
CA GLU A 146 -12.98 -3.88 11.49
C GLU A 146 -13.30 -2.58 10.75
N GLN A 147 -13.32 -1.43 11.44
CA GLN A 147 -13.55 -0.13 10.80
C GLN A 147 -12.48 0.21 9.75
N GLY A 148 -11.24 -0.27 9.96
CA GLY A 148 -10.12 -0.04 9.05
C GLY A 148 -10.14 -0.88 7.77
N LEU A 149 -11.05 -1.86 7.65
CA LEU A 149 -11.24 -2.65 6.42
C LEU A 149 -11.54 -1.78 5.19
N ASN A 150 -12.26 -0.68 5.41
CA ASN A 150 -12.64 0.24 4.34
C ASN A 150 -11.41 0.87 3.68
N LEU A 151 -10.31 1.03 4.42
CA LEU A 151 -9.07 1.59 3.87
C LEU A 151 -8.56 0.75 2.68
N SER A 152 -8.48 -0.57 2.86
CA SER A 152 -7.94 -1.46 1.82
C SER A 152 -8.80 -1.45 0.56
N MET A 153 -10.13 -1.51 0.69
CA MET A 153 -11.04 -1.45 -0.46
C MET A 153 -10.93 -0.11 -1.19
N ARG A 154 -11.01 1.00 -0.46
CA ARG A 154 -10.94 2.36 -1.04
C ARG A 154 -9.63 2.61 -1.78
N MET A 155 -8.53 2.10 -1.24
CA MET A 155 -7.24 2.19 -1.91
C MET A 155 -7.21 1.40 -3.23
N ILE A 156 -7.74 0.17 -3.23
CA ILE A 156 -7.81 -0.65 -4.46
C ILE A 156 -8.72 0.03 -5.48
N GLU A 157 -9.88 0.56 -5.07
CA GLU A 157 -10.79 1.31 -5.93
C GLU A 157 -10.08 2.50 -6.60
N GLU A 158 -9.33 3.29 -5.85
CA GLU A 158 -8.62 4.45 -6.40
C GLU A 158 -7.50 4.04 -7.39
N ILE A 159 -6.75 2.98 -7.06
CA ILE A 159 -5.69 2.44 -7.95
C ILE A 159 -6.28 1.85 -9.25
N VAL A 160 -7.49 1.29 -9.19
CA VAL A 160 -8.19 0.80 -10.39
C VAL A 160 -8.79 1.96 -11.19
N ALA A 161 -9.30 2.99 -10.52
CA ALA A 161 -9.96 4.15 -11.13
C ALA A 161 -8.99 5.06 -11.92
N THR A 162 -7.69 5.06 -11.62
CA THR A 162 -6.70 5.83 -12.39
C THR A 162 -6.59 5.38 -13.85
N LYS A 163 -6.94 4.11 -14.17
CA LYS A 163 -7.03 3.61 -15.55
C LYS A 163 -8.05 4.38 -16.39
N THR A 164 -9.20 4.74 -15.81
CA THR A 164 -10.31 5.37 -16.54
C THR A 164 -10.09 6.84 -16.90
N ARG A 165 -9.13 7.53 -16.26
CA ARG A 165 -8.83 8.94 -16.57
C ARG A 165 -7.80 9.13 -17.69
N GLY A 166 -7.01 8.10 -18.00
CA GLY A 166 -5.95 8.16 -19.01
C GLY A 166 -6.40 7.94 -20.47
N THR A 167 -7.60 7.39 -20.71
CA THR A 167 -8.03 6.99 -22.07
C THR A 167 -9.16 7.83 -22.68
N SER A 168 -9.59 8.93 -22.04
CA SER A 168 -10.70 9.76 -22.53
C SER A 168 -10.29 11.09 -23.18
N GLY A 169 -8.99 11.30 -23.45
CA GLY A 169 -8.44 12.58 -23.91
C GLY A 169 -7.90 12.62 -25.35
N GLU A 170 -8.11 11.59 -26.17
CA GLU A 170 -7.51 11.53 -27.52
C GLU A 170 -8.53 11.11 -28.59
N LYS A 171 -9.63 11.87 -28.72
CA LYS A 171 -10.40 11.98 -29.97
C LYS A 171 -11.13 13.32 -30.02
N ALA A 172 -10.45 14.36 -30.51
CA ALA A 172 -11.09 15.53 -31.10
C ALA A 172 -10.12 16.25 -32.05
N ILE A 173 -9.71 15.56 -33.12
CA ILE A 173 -9.25 16.18 -34.37
C ILE A 173 -9.98 15.45 -35.51
N GLU A 174 -10.37 16.22 -36.53
CA GLU A 174 -11.18 15.92 -37.74
C GLU A 174 -12.70 16.01 -37.52
N LYS A 175 -13.45 16.92 -38.15
CA LYS A 175 -13.23 17.77 -39.34
C LYS A 175 -13.93 19.12 -39.19
#